data_AF-A0A7S0EQ89-F1
#
_entry.id   AF-A0A7S0EQ89-F1
#
_cell.length_a   1.000
_cell.length_b   1.000
_cell.length_c   1.000
_cell.angle_alpha   90.00
_cell.angle_beta   90.00
_cell.angle_gamma   90.00
#
_symmetry.space_group_name_H-M   'P 1'
#
loop_
_entity.id
_entity.type
_entity.pdbx_description
1 polymer ?
#
loop_
_entity_poly.entity_id
_entity_poly.type
_entity_poly.pdbx_seq_one_letter_code
_entity_poly.pdbx_strand_id
1 'polypeptide(L)'
;HRRPRRHRHRRRLHRPPMAAAQNSPLPEALTRAVHHVFGEWTAICMAVENDWGGQSTRDKALSLLERTLQALNTPVVHRDEVEAFLEDTLVEDFNIEAEDESPKQVAEVLCKLHAEALAGITTTAALL
;
A
#
# COMPACT_ATOMS: atom_id res chain seq x y z
N HIS A 1 -16.04 -37.77 22.75
CA HIS A 1 -16.05 -37.47 21.31
C HIS A 1 -15.42 -36.11 21.03
N ARG A 2 -14.22 -36.06 20.43
CA ARG A 2 -13.59 -34.82 19.95
C ARG A 2 -13.60 -34.85 18.42
N ARG A 3 -14.34 -33.93 17.78
CA ARG A 3 -14.32 -33.73 16.32
C ARG A 3 -13.11 -32.86 15.94
N PRO A 4 -12.43 -33.14 14.82
CA PRO A 4 -11.26 -32.38 14.40
C PRO A 4 -11.66 -31.07 13.70
N ARG A 5 -10.98 -29.97 14.05
CA ARG A 5 -11.07 -28.70 13.35
C ARG A 5 -10.44 -28.85 11.96
N ARG A 6 -11.28 -28.85 10.92
CA ARG A 6 -10.86 -28.65 9.54
C ARG A 6 -11.06 -27.17 9.19
N HIS A 7 -10.00 -26.37 9.28
CA HIS A 7 -9.89 -25.12 8.52
C HIS A 7 -9.03 -25.45 7.31
N ARG A 8 -9.66 -25.91 6.24
CA ARG A 8 -9.92 -25.12 5.03
C ARG A 8 -8.65 -24.45 4.50
N HIS A 9 -8.03 -25.17 3.58
CA HIS A 9 -7.35 -24.68 2.39
C HIS A 9 -6.61 -23.36 2.55
N ARG A 10 -5.28 -23.47 2.72
CA ARG A 10 -4.35 -22.55 2.08
C ARG A 10 -4.74 -22.43 0.61
N ARG A 11 -5.55 -21.42 0.28
CA ARG A 11 -5.58 -20.88 -1.07
C ARG A 11 -4.16 -20.42 -1.29
N ARG A 12 -3.41 -21.22 -2.07
CA ARG A 12 -2.26 -20.72 -2.80
C ARG A 12 -2.82 -19.52 -3.56
N LEU A 13 -2.60 -18.31 -3.05
CA LEU A 13 -2.62 -17.13 -3.88
C LEU A 13 -1.62 -17.47 -4.97
N HIS A 14 -2.14 -17.80 -6.14
CA HIS A 14 -1.36 -17.82 -7.35
C HIS A 14 -0.82 -16.40 -7.47
N ARG A 15 0.38 -16.17 -6.94
CA ARG A 15 1.22 -15.05 -7.32
C ARG A 15 1.29 -15.14 -8.84
N PRO A 16 0.69 -14.21 -9.60
CA PRO A 16 0.85 -14.21 -11.04
C PRO A 16 2.35 -14.12 -11.34
N PRO A 17 2.84 -14.78 -12.41
CA PRO A 17 4.19 -14.52 -12.88
C PRO A 17 4.22 -13.05 -13.26
N MET A 18 4.90 -12.23 -12.43
CA MET A 18 5.27 -10.85 -12.77
C MET A 18 6.20 -10.93 -13.97
N ALA A 19 5.61 -11.06 -15.15
CA ALA A 19 6.29 -11.02 -16.42
C ALA A 19 6.95 -9.64 -16.54
N ALA A 20 8.28 -9.64 -16.43
CA ALA A 20 9.20 -8.57 -16.80
C ALA A 20 8.63 -7.16 -16.66
N ALA A 21 8.50 -6.67 -15.42
CA ALA A 21 8.34 -5.25 -15.18
C ALA A 21 9.54 -4.52 -15.83
N GLN A 22 9.26 -3.65 -16.79
CA GLN A 22 10.26 -2.75 -17.35
C GLN A 22 10.89 -2.00 -16.17
N ASN A 23 12.17 -2.24 -15.91
CA ASN A 23 12.88 -1.81 -14.70
C ASN A 23 13.25 -0.31 -14.72
N SER A 24 12.36 0.53 -15.27
CA SER A 24 12.54 1.98 -15.27
C SER A 24 12.29 2.51 -13.86
N PRO A 25 13.13 3.45 -13.37
CA PRO A 25 12.87 4.09 -12.10
C PRO A 25 11.53 4.84 -12.17
N LEU A 26 10.74 4.76 -11.09
CA LEU A 26 9.53 5.56 -10.97
C LEU A 26 9.87 7.06 -11.09
N PRO A 27 8.97 7.87 -11.65
CA PRO A 27 9.17 9.32 -11.69
C PRO A 27 9.38 9.88 -10.28
N GLU A 28 10.39 10.73 -10.11
CA GLU A 28 10.75 11.31 -8.80
C GLU A 28 9.56 12.04 -8.15
N ALA A 29 8.74 12.72 -8.95
CA ALA A 29 7.52 13.38 -8.49
C ALA A 29 6.51 12.39 -7.88
N LEU A 30 6.35 11.20 -8.48
CA LEU A 30 5.49 10.15 -7.93
C LEU A 30 6.07 9.63 -6.62
N THR A 31 7.36 9.32 -6.59
CA THR A 31 8.01 8.84 -5.36
C THR A 31 7.81 9.83 -4.21
N ARG A 32 8.10 11.11 -4.43
CA ARG A 32 7.91 12.17 -3.43
C ARG A 32 6.45 12.31 -2.99
N ALA A 33 5.50 12.25 -3.92
CA ALA A 33 4.09 12.34 -3.60
C ALA A 33 3.62 11.17 -2.74
N VAL A 34 4.09 9.95 -3.03
CA VAL A 34 3.78 8.77 -2.19
C VAL A 34 4.35 8.95 -0.79
N HIS A 35 5.60 9.41 -0.65
CA HIS A 35 6.17 9.73 0.67
C HIS A 35 5.30 10.73 1.46
N HIS A 36 4.81 11.78 0.79
CA HIS A 36 3.92 12.77 1.41
C HIS A 36 2.61 12.14 1.86
N VAL A 37 1.94 11.37 0.99
CA VAL A 37 0.66 10.71 1.31
C VAL A 37 0.77 9.83 2.56
N PHE A 38 1.83 9.02 2.67
CA PHE A 38 2.06 8.20 3.85
C PHE A 38 2.46 8.99 5.10
N GLY A 39 3.10 10.15 4.91
CA GLY A 39 3.47 11.07 6.01
C GLY A 39 2.27 11.81 6.62
N GLU A 40 1.20 12.01 5.85
CA GLU A 40 -0.04 12.67 6.29
C GLU A 40 -1.15 11.66 6.66
N TRP A 41 -0.99 10.39 6.31
CA TRP A 41 -2.00 9.38 6.60
C TRP A 41 -2.01 9.04 8.10
N THR A 42 -2.98 9.63 8.81
CA THR A 42 -3.08 9.60 10.27
C THR A 42 -3.03 8.19 10.86
N ALA A 43 -3.58 7.18 10.18
CA ALA A 43 -3.49 5.78 10.63
C ALA A 43 -2.03 5.33 10.81
N ILE A 44 -1.17 5.63 9.84
CA ILE A 44 0.25 5.27 9.87
C ILE A 44 1.02 6.13 10.87
N CYS A 45 0.74 7.44 10.93
CA CYS A 45 1.35 8.35 11.91
C CYS A 45 1.08 7.87 13.34
N MET A 46 -0.19 7.59 13.66
CA MET A 46 -0.57 7.08 14.98
C MET A 46 0.06 5.71 15.26
N ALA A 47 0.14 4.83 14.27
CA ALA A 47 0.78 3.54 14.43
C ALA A 47 2.24 3.68 14.86
N VAL A 48 2.99 4.55 14.16
CA VAL A 48 4.41 4.81 14.42
C VAL A 48 4.63 5.52 15.75
N GLU A 49 3.77 6.48 16.10
CA GLU A 49 3.87 7.22 17.36
C GLU A 49 3.60 6.34 18.58
N ASN A 50 2.68 5.38 18.46
CA ASN A 50 2.23 4.53 19.56
C ASN A 50 2.79 3.10 19.50
N ASP A 51 3.70 2.82 18.57
CA ASP A 51 4.28 1.49 18.32
C ASP A 51 3.20 0.39 18.19
N TRP A 52 2.08 0.66 17.51
CA TRP A 52 0.99 -0.30 17.34
C TRP A 52 1.41 -1.56 16.55
N GLY A 53 2.46 -1.45 15.72
CA GLY A 53 3.11 -2.57 15.04
C GLY A 53 4.22 -3.26 15.85
N GLY A 54 4.45 -2.88 17.10
CA GLY A 54 5.51 -3.39 17.98
C GLY A 54 6.90 -2.77 17.75
N GLN A 55 7.95 -3.47 18.17
CA GLN A 55 9.33 -2.96 18.28
C GLN A 55 9.94 -2.42 16.97
N SER A 56 9.38 -2.79 15.81
CA SER A 56 9.84 -2.40 14.47
C SER A 56 8.77 -1.65 13.66
N THR A 57 7.85 -0.93 14.32
CA THR A 57 6.76 -0.22 13.63
C THR A 57 7.27 0.77 12.57
N ARG A 58 8.37 1.47 12.85
CA ARG A 58 9.02 2.36 11.86
C ARG A 58 9.52 1.60 10.62
N ASP A 59 10.19 0.47 10.81
CA ASP A 59 10.69 -0.35 9.70
C ASP A 59 9.54 -0.92 8.85
N LYS A 60 8.42 -1.26 9.51
CA LYS A 60 7.18 -1.67 8.84
C LYS A 60 6.58 -0.53 8.01
N ALA A 61 6.56 0.70 8.51
CA ALA A 61 6.10 1.87 7.77
C ALA A 61 6.97 2.13 6.52
N LEU A 62 8.29 2.02 6.66
CA LEU A 62 9.21 2.11 5.52
C LEU A 62 9.00 0.96 4.52
N SER A 63 8.78 -0.26 5.01
CA SER A 63 8.49 -1.42 4.16
C SER A 63 7.16 -1.26 3.41
N LEU A 64 6.13 -0.71 4.04
CA LEU A 64 4.85 -0.39 3.39
C LEU A 64 5.05 0.61 2.25
N LEU A 65 5.82 1.67 2.50
CA LEU A 65 6.16 2.65 1.47
C LEU A 65 6.87 1.99 0.28
N GLU A 66 7.92 1.20 0.52
CA GLU A 66 8.67 0.51 -0.54
C GLU A 66 7.80 -0.47 -1.34
N ARG A 67 6.98 -1.27 -0.64
CA ARG A 67 6.02 -2.18 -1.29
C ARG A 67 5.00 -1.42 -2.14
N THR A 68 4.54 -0.27 -1.67
CA THR A 68 3.60 0.58 -2.43
C THR A 68 4.25 1.14 -3.68
N LEU A 69 5.46 1.68 -3.59
CA LEU A 69 6.22 2.12 -4.76
C LEU A 69 6.43 0.97 -5.75
N GLN A 70 6.80 -0.21 -5.27
CA GLN A 70 6.94 -1.38 -6.12
C GLN A 70 5.61 -1.79 -6.79
N ALA A 71 4.49 -1.68 -6.08
CA ALA A 71 3.15 -1.95 -6.59
C ALA A 71 2.66 -0.90 -7.61
N LEU A 72 3.17 0.34 -7.54
CA LEU A 72 2.91 1.38 -8.55
C LEU A 72 3.84 1.28 -9.75
N ASN A 73 4.94 0.53 -9.66
CA ASN A 73 5.88 0.33 -10.78
C ASN A 73 5.41 -0.73 -11.78
N THR A 74 4.17 -0.57 -12.26
CA THR A 74 3.52 -1.42 -13.26
C THR A 74 2.70 -0.54 -14.22
N PRO A 75 2.51 -0.93 -15.49
CA PRO A 75 1.68 -0.16 -16.43
C PRO A 75 0.21 -0.03 -16.00
N VAL A 76 -0.29 -0.97 -15.20
CA VAL A 76 -1.70 -1.01 -14.76
C VAL A 76 -1.75 -1.22 -13.26
N VAL A 77 -2.49 -0.36 -12.59
CA VAL A 77 -2.79 -0.42 -11.15
C VAL A 77 -4.30 -0.37 -10.99
N HIS A 78 -4.86 -1.29 -10.21
CA HIS A 78 -6.28 -1.32 -9.88
C HIS A 78 -6.49 -0.79 -8.47
N ARG A 79 -7.39 0.19 -8.31
CA ARG A 79 -7.67 0.80 -7.01
C ARG A 79 -8.06 -0.24 -5.97
N ASP A 80 -8.97 -1.15 -6.30
CA ASP A 80 -9.45 -2.17 -5.36
C ASP A 80 -8.33 -3.11 -4.88
N GLU A 81 -7.31 -3.35 -5.71
CA GLU A 81 -6.13 -4.15 -5.32
C GLU A 81 -5.20 -3.37 -4.39
N VAL A 82 -5.03 -2.07 -4.63
CA VAL A 82 -4.25 -1.19 -3.76
C VAL A 82 -4.96 -1.02 -2.42
N GLU A 83 -6.27 -0.77 -2.43
CA GLU A 83 -7.12 -0.67 -1.23
C GLU A 83 -7.00 -1.92 -0.38
N ALA A 84 -7.22 -3.11 -0.96
CA ALA A 84 -7.09 -4.37 -0.24
C ALA A 84 -5.67 -4.58 0.33
N PHE A 85 -4.64 -4.25 -0.44
CA PHE A 85 -3.25 -4.32 0.03
C PHE A 85 -2.99 -3.40 1.24
N LEU A 86 -3.55 -2.19 1.22
CA LEU A 86 -3.41 -1.22 2.30
C LEU A 86 -4.18 -1.67 3.54
N GLU A 87 -5.43 -2.14 3.39
CA GLU A 87 -6.24 -2.69 4.47
C GLU A 87 -5.58 -3.89 5.14
N ASP A 88 -5.15 -4.87 4.33
CA ASP A 88 -4.46 -6.07 4.81
C ASP A 88 -3.19 -5.67 5.58
N THR A 89 -2.43 -4.70 5.07
CA THR A 89 -1.24 -4.20 5.74
C THR A 89 -1.56 -3.53 7.09
N LEU A 90 -2.59 -2.69 7.16
CA LEU A 90 -2.98 -2.01 8.41
C LEU A 90 -3.28 -3.04 9.50
N VAL A 91 -3.99 -4.12 9.15
CA VAL A 91 -4.31 -5.20 10.10
C VAL A 91 -3.07 -6.02 10.45
N GLU A 92 -2.33 -6.50 9.46
CA GLU A 92 -1.23 -7.46 9.67
C GLU A 92 0.02 -6.82 10.30
N ASP A 93 0.40 -5.62 9.83
CA ASP A 93 1.65 -4.99 10.24
C ASP A 93 1.45 -4.02 11.41
N PHE A 94 0.30 -3.34 11.49
CA PHE A 94 0.05 -2.25 12.45
C PHE A 94 -1.05 -2.53 13.46
N ASN A 95 -1.74 -3.67 13.38
CA ASN A 95 -2.86 -4.02 14.25
C ASN A 95 -3.97 -2.93 14.26
N ILE A 96 -4.22 -2.33 13.09
CA ILE A 96 -5.26 -1.34 12.86
C ILE A 96 -6.37 -1.98 12.03
N GLU A 97 -7.59 -1.99 12.56
CA GLU A 97 -8.80 -2.18 11.77
C GLU A 97 -9.32 -0.79 11.40
N ALA A 98 -9.11 -0.36 10.16
CA ALA A 98 -9.61 0.92 9.69
C ALA A 98 -11.15 0.85 9.59
N GLU A 99 -11.84 1.49 10.53
CA GLU A 99 -13.30 1.63 10.49
C GLU A 99 -13.76 2.77 9.58
N ASP A 100 -12.81 3.58 9.09
CA ASP A 100 -13.04 4.68 8.16
C ASP A 100 -12.75 4.28 6.71
N GLU A 101 -13.11 5.14 5.75
CA GLU A 101 -12.80 4.94 4.34
C GLU A 101 -11.37 5.43 3.98
N SER A 102 -10.47 5.61 4.96
CA SER A 102 -9.14 6.17 4.69
C SER A 102 -8.27 5.28 3.79
N PRO A 103 -8.26 3.92 3.87
CA PRO A 103 -7.48 3.08 2.96
C PRO A 103 -7.92 3.26 1.50
N LYS A 104 -9.24 3.34 1.28
CA LYS A 104 -9.84 3.61 -0.03
C LYS A 104 -9.46 4.98 -0.59
N GLN A 105 -9.53 6.02 0.23
CA GLN A 105 -9.14 7.39 -0.17
C GLN A 105 -7.66 7.46 -0.53
N VAL A 106 -6.79 6.81 0.25
CA VAL A 106 -5.35 6.73 -0.06
C VAL A 106 -5.13 5.96 -1.36
N ALA A 107 -5.80 4.81 -1.56
CA ALA A 107 -5.72 4.06 -2.81
C ALA A 107 -6.16 4.89 -4.04
N GLU A 108 -7.23 5.67 -3.91
CA GLU A 108 -7.67 6.61 -4.96
C GLU A 108 -6.60 7.64 -5.32
N VAL A 109 -5.96 8.26 -4.32
CA VAL A 109 -4.89 9.24 -4.53
C VAL A 109 -3.67 8.58 -5.20
N LEU A 110 -3.27 7.40 -4.74
CA LEU A 110 -2.13 6.67 -5.31
C LEU A 110 -2.37 6.28 -6.78
N CYS A 111 -3.56 5.77 -7.11
CA CYS A 111 -3.92 5.47 -8.50
C CYS A 111 -3.94 6.71 -9.39
N LYS A 112 -4.41 7.85 -8.86
CA LYS A 112 -4.40 9.12 -9.59
C LYS A 112 -2.98 9.60 -9.86
N LEU A 113 -2.11 9.56 -8.85
CA LEU A 113 -0.69 9.92 -8.98
C LEU A 113 0.01 9.02 -10.00
N HIS A 114 -0.28 7.73 -10.01
CA HIS A 114 0.24 6.77 -10.99
C HIS A 114 -0.21 7.09 -12.42
N ALA A 115 -1.50 7.34 -12.62
CA ALA A 115 -2.05 7.70 -13.93
C ALA A 115 -1.45 9.01 -14.47
N GLU A 116 -1.29 10.02 -13.61
CA GLU A 116 -0.63 11.28 -13.97
C GLU A 116 0.84 11.05 -14.34
N ALA A 117 1.56 10.26 -13.55
CA ALA A 117 2.95 9.91 -13.81
C ALA A 117 3.15 9.20 -15.17
N LEU A 118 2.24 8.29 -15.54
CA LEU A 118 2.23 7.65 -16.86
C LEU A 118 1.93 8.63 -17.99
N ALA A 119 1.11 9.65 -17.74
CA ALA A 119 0.79 10.69 -18.69
C ALA A 119 1.86 11.80 -18.77
N GLY A 120 2.89 11.76 -17.91
CA GLY A 120 3.88 12.84 -17.79
C GLY A 120 3.32 14.12 -17.14
N ILE A 121 2.21 13.99 -16.41
CA ILE A 121 1.52 15.08 -15.69
C ILE A 121 1.88 14.98 -14.21
N THR A 122 1.91 16.11 -13.51
CA THR A 122 2.26 16.17 -12.08
C THR A 122 1.29 17.01 -11.25
N THR A 123 0.07 17.25 -11.75
CA THR A 123 -0.91 18.16 -11.12
C THR A 123 -1.21 17.80 -9.67
N THR A 124 -1.49 16.52 -9.37
CA THR A 124 -1.77 16.07 -8.01
C THR A 124 -0.47 16.03 -7.19
N ALA A 125 0.63 15.57 -7.78
CA ALA A 125 1.93 15.54 -7.10
C ALA A 125 2.44 16.95 -6.74
N ALA A 126 2.05 18.00 -7.47
CA ALA A 126 2.44 19.38 -7.22
C ALA A 126 1.64 20.06 -6.10
N LEU A 127 0.54 19.44 -5.65
CA LEU A 127 -0.29 19.92 -4.54
C LEU A 127 0.11 19.32 -3.18
N LEU A 128 1.04 18.36 -3.20
CA LEU A 128 1.60 17.63 -2.05
C LEU A 128 3.04 18.08 -1.81
#